data_AF-A0A2A2LAG6-F1
#
_entry.id   AF-A0A2A2LAG6-F1
#
_cell.length_a   1.000
_cell.length_b   1.000
_cell.length_c   1.000
_cell.angle_alpha   90.00
_cell.angle_beta   90.00
_cell.angle_gamma   90.00
#
_symmetry.space_group_name_H-M   'P 1'
#
loop_
_entity.id
_entity.type
_entity.pdbx_description
1 polymer ?
#
loop_
_entity_poly.entity_id
_entity_poly.type
_entity_poly.pdbx_seq_one_letter_code
_entity_poly.pdbx_strand_id
1 'polypeptide(L)'
;MLYHAFSHFGEVERAVHIVDEKGRPTGEGIVEFERKNNCAEAIAAIREKVFLLTSNPKPLIAEPLEPKDEDDGLAERMIPRTAHLIKEREMGPRFPSPNSFEFVYGQKWKDLYEMEKQRRAALEDELKEARKRLEQDMELAYQDYQAQMLREDLQRRQQELERLEAARRERMAMRPPAIPPQMGGPPGPGPFGDIGPFGGPPMGGGGGPPNFQQMPPGPGNPFSGGGPPMNMNQSMPPPQHQNGPGPGGPRPGPGGQNMLEGVQRLLQIFKSDSGGPGPGPNHMQMPPNQPRGMPPGPGMFGGGPGPNPYDQPPEKRFRR
;
A
#
# COMPACT_ATOMS: atom_id res chain seq x y z
N MET A 1 19.31 -2.03 -2.29
CA MET A 1 18.01 -1.69 -2.90
C MET A 1 17.78 -0.18 -2.94
N LEU A 2 17.86 0.52 -1.80
CA LEU A 2 17.68 1.97 -1.72
C LEU A 2 18.63 2.77 -2.64
N TYR A 3 19.92 2.43 -2.63
CA TYR A 3 20.93 3.04 -3.48
C TYR A 3 20.53 3.07 -4.97
N HIS A 4 20.22 1.89 -5.54
CA HIS A 4 19.85 1.78 -6.95
C HIS A 4 18.52 2.44 -7.29
N ALA A 5 17.54 2.42 -6.36
CA ALA A 5 16.26 3.08 -6.57
C ALA A 5 16.41 4.61 -6.68
N PHE A 6 17.24 5.21 -5.83
CA PHE A 6 17.48 6.66 -5.84
C PHE A 6 18.51 7.09 -6.88
N SER A 7 19.33 6.16 -7.40
CA SER A 7 20.24 6.41 -8.53
C SER A 7 19.51 6.88 -9.80
N HIS A 8 18.19 6.65 -9.89
CA HIS A 8 17.34 7.17 -10.95
C HIS A 8 17.29 8.70 -10.99
N PHE A 9 17.35 9.36 -9.83
CA PHE A 9 17.29 10.81 -9.71
C PHE A 9 18.68 11.47 -9.81
N GLY A 10 19.75 10.68 -9.77
CA GLY A 10 21.13 11.15 -9.93
C GLY A 10 22.13 10.36 -9.08
N GLU A 11 23.38 10.81 -9.09
CA GLU A 11 24.48 10.15 -8.36
C GLU A 11 24.27 10.18 -6.84
N VAL A 12 24.26 8.99 -6.24
CA VAL A 12 24.07 8.76 -4.80
C VAL A 12 25.44 8.48 -4.18
N GLU A 13 25.79 9.25 -3.15
CA GLU A 13 27.02 9.05 -2.36
C GLU A 13 26.81 7.95 -1.32
N ARG A 14 25.67 8.00 -0.60
CA ARG A 14 25.36 7.08 0.48
C ARG A 14 23.87 6.77 0.52
N ALA A 15 23.52 5.52 0.77
CA ALA A 15 22.15 5.12 1.04
C ALA A 15 22.13 4.03 2.11
N VAL A 16 21.45 4.30 3.23
CA VAL A 16 21.41 3.41 4.39
C VAL A 16 19.98 3.26 4.89
N HIS A 17 19.62 2.06 5.32
CA HIS A 17 18.40 1.83 6.10
C HIS A 17 18.74 1.96 7.57
N ILE A 18 17.90 2.67 8.31
CA ILE A 18 18.05 2.79 9.76
C ILE A 18 17.54 1.48 10.37
N VAL A 19 18.31 0.94 11.31
CA VAL A 19 17.99 -0.27 12.06
C VAL A 19 17.98 0.02 13.55
N ASP A 20 17.19 -0.73 14.31
CA ASP A 20 17.20 -0.68 15.76
C ASP A 20 18.43 -1.38 16.35
N GLU A 21 18.59 -1.32 17.68
CA GLU A 21 19.70 -1.96 18.41
C GLU A 21 19.80 -3.48 18.18
N LYS A 22 18.72 -4.12 17.72
CA LYS A 22 18.66 -5.56 17.42
C LYS A 22 18.86 -5.86 15.92
N GLY A 23 19.14 -4.83 15.11
CA GLY A 23 19.33 -4.95 13.66
C GLY A 23 18.04 -5.07 12.86
N ARG A 24 16.87 -4.79 13.45
CA ARG A 24 15.58 -4.79 12.74
C ARG A 24 15.37 -3.46 12.03
N PRO A 25 14.81 -3.46 10.80
CA PRO A 25 14.58 -2.21 10.07
C PRO A 25 13.53 -1.35 10.77
N THR A 26 13.80 -0.06 10.92
CA THR A 26 12.85 0.90 11.53
C THR A 26 11.76 1.37 10.55
N GLY A 27 11.96 1.11 9.25
CA GLY A 27 11.14 1.66 8.18
C GLY A 27 11.63 3.01 7.66
N GLU A 28 12.70 3.55 8.25
CA GLU A 28 13.35 4.79 7.83
C GLU A 28 14.68 4.51 7.13
N GLY A 29 15.14 5.48 6.35
CA GLY A 29 16.42 5.41 5.66
C GLY A 29 16.93 6.79 5.30
N ILE A 30 18.24 6.89 5.11
CA ILE A 30 18.92 8.12 4.74
C ILE A 30 19.55 7.91 3.36
N VAL A 31 19.31 8.87 2.47
CA VAL A 31 19.92 8.92 1.14
C VAL A 31 20.63 10.26 0.97
N GLU A 32 21.90 10.19 0.56
CA GLU A 32 22.74 11.33 0.28
C GLU A 32 23.11 11.34 -1.19
N PHE A 33 22.87 12.48 -1.82
CA PHE A 33 23.20 12.73 -3.22
C PHE A 33 24.46 13.57 -3.32
N GLU A 34 25.25 13.33 -4.36
CA GLU A 34 26.44 14.14 -4.68
C GLU A 34 26.07 15.60 -4.99
N ARG A 35 24.88 15.83 -5.58
CA ARG A 35 24.38 17.15 -5.93
C ARG A 35 23.07 17.46 -5.22
N LYS A 36 22.99 18.65 -4.58
CA LYS A 36 21.78 19.16 -3.91
C LYS A 36 20.57 19.24 -4.82
N ASN A 37 20.75 19.58 -6.09
CA ASN A 37 19.66 19.67 -7.07
C ASN A 37 18.98 18.31 -7.28
N ASN A 38 19.76 17.23 -7.38
CA ASN A 38 19.24 15.87 -7.55
C ASN A 38 18.38 15.46 -6.34
N CYS A 39 18.82 15.82 -5.12
CA CYS A 39 18.07 15.58 -3.89
C CYS A 39 16.72 16.33 -3.89
N ALA A 40 16.73 17.62 -4.25
CA ALA A 40 15.52 18.43 -4.33
C ALA A 40 14.52 17.89 -5.37
N GLU A 41 15.02 17.44 -6.53
CA GLU A 41 14.20 16.83 -7.57
C GLU A 41 13.59 15.49 -7.10
N ALA A 42 14.38 14.64 -6.44
CA ALA A 42 13.89 13.39 -5.87
C ALA A 42 12.77 13.63 -4.85
N ILE A 43 12.96 14.56 -3.91
CA ILE A 43 11.96 14.92 -2.91
C ILE A 43 10.69 15.47 -3.57
N ALA A 44 10.82 16.37 -4.54
CA ALA A 44 9.69 16.93 -5.26
C ALA A 44 8.89 15.86 -6.02
N ALA A 45 9.59 14.98 -6.75
CA ALA A 45 8.98 13.91 -7.52
C ALA A 45 8.26 12.87 -6.63
N ILE A 46 8.85 12.48 -5.50
CA ILE A 46 8.26 11.52 -4.55
C ILE A 46 7.06 12.14 -3.81
N ARG A 47 7.06 13.46 -3.59
CA ARG A 47 5.91 14.15 -3.00
C ARG A 47 4.73 14.28 -3.97
N GLU A 48 5.03 14.45 -5.26
CA GLU A 48 3.99 14.61 -6.29
C GLU A 48 3.42 13.26 -6.76
N LYS A 49 4.25 12.21 -6.81
CA LYS A 49 3.91 10.91 -7.43
C LYS A 49 4.08 9.75 -6.46
N VAL A 50 3.33 8.69 -6.69
CA VAL A 50 3.47 7.43 -5.95
C VAL A 50 4.75 6.74 -6.39
N PHE A 51 5.76 6.71 -5.52
CA PHE A 51 7.02 5.99 -5.75
C PHE A 51 7.07 4.72 -4.88
N LEU A 52 7.07 3.55 -5.54
CA LEU A 52 7.04 2.23 -4.92
C LEU A 52 8.39 1.54 -5.07
N LEU A 53 8.91 0.97 -3.98
CA LEU A 53 10.15 0.20 -4.03
C LEU A 53 9.92 -1.29 -4.29
N THR A 54 8.90 -1.87 -3.67
CA THR A 54 8.65 -3.32 -3.69
C THR A 54 7.31 -3.64 -4.34
N SER A 55 6.93 -4.92 -4.38
CA SER A 55 5.58 -5.35 -4.76
C SER A 55 4.49 -4.85 -3.79
N ASN A 56 4.88 -4.42 -2.58
CA ASN A 56 3.95 -3.77 -1.65
C ASN A 56 3.63 -2.35 -2.16
N PRO A 57 2.35 -2.00 -2.36
CA PRO A 57 1.95 -0.69 -2.89
C PRO A 57 2.02 0.45 -1.87
N LYS A 58 2.76 0.28 -0.76
CA LYS A 58 3.04 1.34 0.21
C LYS A 58 4.05 2.34 -0.36
N PRO A 59 3.66 3.62 -0.58
CA PRO A 59 4.56 4.62 -1.15
C PRO A 59 5.68 5.00 -0.20
N LEU A 60 6.79 5.42 -0.79
CA LEU A 60 7.82 6.15 -0.06
C LEU A 60 7.36 7.57 0.25
N ILE A 61 7.80 8.06 1.41
CA ILE A 61 7.70 9.46 1.80
C ILE A 61 9.12 9.99 1.91
N ALA A 62 9.37 11.15 1.32
CA ALA A 62 10.68 11.79 1.33
C ALA A 62 10.60 13.18 1.99
N GLU A 63 11.48 13.39 2.95
CA GLU A 63 11.63 14.64 3.68
C GLU A 63 13.10 15.06 3.67
N PRO A 64 13.39 16.38 3.60
CA PRO A 64 14.76 16.86 3.73
C PRO A 64 15.27 16.54 5.14
N LEU A 65 16.44 15.89 5.21
CA LEU A 65 17.10 15.63 6.49
C LEU A 65 17.80 16.90 6.97
N GLU A 66 17.36 17.44 8.10
CA GLU A 66 18.04 18.56 8.76
C GLU A 66 19.28 18.04 9.51
N PRO A 67 20.50 18.50 9.15
CA PRO A 67 21.69 18.11 9.89
C PRO A 67 21.64 18.72 11.29
N LYS A 68 21.72 17.86 12.31
CA LYS A 68 21.86 18.27 13.70
C LYS A 68 23.32 18.10 14.11
N ASP A 69 23.89 19.14 14.71
CA ASP A 69 25.23 19.08 15.28
C ASP A 69 25.16 18.37 16.63
N GLU A 70 25.62 17.12 16.64
CA GLU A 70 25.75 16.28 17.85
C GLU A 70 27.21 16.16 18.31
N ASP A 71 28.18 16.67 17.53
CA ASP A 71 29.62 16.53 17.80
C ASP A 71 30.15 17.68 18.65
N ASP A 72 29.92 18.93 18.22
CA ASP A 72 30.45 20.13 18.89
C ASP A 72 29.43 20.75 19.85
N GLY A 73 28.16 20.78 19.44
CA GLY A 73 27.06 21.35 20.20
C GLY A 73 27.24 22.85 20.50
N LEU A 74 26.58 23.33 21.57
CA LEU A 74 26.67 24.74 21.98
C LEU A 74 27.63 24.93 23.16
N ALA A 75 28.92 25.14 22.86
CA ALA A 75 29.93 25.38 23.88
C ALA A 75 29.74 26.73 24.59
N GLU A 76 30.02 26.77 25.89
CA GLU A 76 29.89 27.95 26.75
C GLU A 76 30.54 29.22 26.18
N ARG A 77 31.73 29.07 25.59
CA ARG A 77 32.49 30.17 24.96
C ARG A 77 31.78 30.79 23.75
N MET A 78 30.85 30.08 23.13
CA MET A 78 30.11 30.51 21.94
C MET A 78 28.80 31.23 22.31
N ILE A 79 28.37 31.16 23.58
CA ILE A 79 27.13 31.79 24.03
C ILE A 79 27.33 33.31 24.15
N PRO A 80 26.55 34.13 23.43
CA PRO A 80 26.65 35.59 23.52
C PRO A 80 26.35 36.08 24.93
N ARG A 81 27.22 36.93 25.49
CA ARG A 81 27.06 37.50 26.83
C ARG A 81 26.02 38.62 26.83
N THR A 82 24.75 38.23 26.76
CA THR A 82 23.61 39.16 26.86
C THR A 82 23.23 39.41 28.32
N ALA A 83 22.59 40.54 28.61
CA ALA A 83 22.07 40.83 29.95
C ALA A 83 21.05 39.77 30.41
N HIS A 84 20.29 39.19 29.46
CA HIS A 84 19.36 38.10 29.74
C HIS A 84 20.09 36.86 30.26
N LEU A 85 21.18 36.45 29.60
CA LEU A 85 21.99 35.30 30.03
C LEU A 85 22.57 35.50 31.44
N ILE A 86 23.05 36.71 31.74
CA ILE A 86 23.59 37.04 33.07
C ILE A 86 22.51 36.86 34.13
N LYS A 87 21.30 37.37 33.87
CA LYS A 87 20.15 37.24 34.77
C LYS A 87 19.73 35.79 35.00
N GLU A 88 19.64 34.97 33.94
CA GLU A 88 19.28 33.55 34.07
C GLU A 88 20.30 32.77 34.93
N ARG A 89 21.56 33.19 34.93
CA ARG A 89 22.66 32.56 35.66
C ARG A 89 22.85 33.07 37.08
N GLU A 90 22.06 34.04 37.52
CA GLU A 90 22.08 34.49 38.92
C GLU A 90 21.78 33.33 39.89
N MET A 91 20.97 32.36 39.44
CA MET A 91 20.68 31.15 40.19
C MET A 91 21.20 29.91 39.45
N GLY A 92 22.08 29.16 40.10
CA GLY A 92 22.64 27.93 39.56
C GLY A 92 21.65 26.74 39.54
N PRO A 93 22.11 25.57 39.04
CA PRO A 93 21.36 24.32 39.07
C PRO A 93 20.98 23.95 40.52
N ARG A 94 19.69 23.73 40.78
CA ARG A 94 19.18 23.41 42.12
C ARG A 94 17.89 22.60 42.06
N PHE A 95 17.57 21.93 43.16
CA PHE A 95 16.23 21.40 43.42
C PHE A 95 15.45 22.40 44.28
N PRO A 96 14.31 22.94 43.80
CA PRO A 96 13.54 23.89 44.58
C PRO A 96 12.83 23.19 45.76
N SER A 97 12.69 23.90 46.88
CA SER A 97 11.97 23.40 48.06
C SER A 97 10.48 23.20 47.75
N PRO A 98 9.81 22.16 48.26
CA PRO A 98 8.39 21.88 48.00
C PRO A 98 7.45 23.07 48.30
N ASN A 99 7.81 23.91 49.26
CA ASN A 99 7.01 25.08 49.66
C ASN A 99 7.34 26.36 48.86
N SER A 100 8.17 26.27 47.83
CA SER A 100 8.58 27.42 47.02
C SER A 100 7.65 27.62 45.82
N PHE A 101 7.55 28.87 45.37
CA PHE A 101 6.86 29.22 44.13
C PHE A 101 7.43 28.46 42.92
N GLU A 102 8.75 28.33 42.86
CA GLU A 102 9.47 27.62 41.79
C GLU A 102 9.07 26.16 41.71
N PHE A 103 8.93 25.47 42.84
CA PHE A 103 8.49 24.09 42.88
C PHE A 103 7.06 23.93 42.35
N VAL A 104 6.13 24.79 42.79
CA VAL A 104 4.73 24.72 42.36
C VAL A 104 4.59 24.88 40.84
N TYR A 105 5.27 25.85 40.24
CA TYR A 105 5.24 26.03 38.78
C TYR A 105 6.08 25.00 38.04
N GLY A 106 7.21 24.58 38.59
CA GLY A 106 8.01 23.49 38.05
C GLY A 106 7.21 22.19 37.97
N GLN A 107 6.37 21.90 38.96
CA GLN A 107 5.48 20.74 38.93
C GLN A 107 4.39 20.89 37.85
N LYS A 108 3.76 22.06 37.72
CA LYS A 108 2.80 22.31 36.63
C LYS A 108 3.41 22.11 35.24
N TRP A 109 4.66 22.53 35.04
CA TRP A 109 5.39 22.27 33.79
C TRP A 109 5.64 20.78 33.56
N LYS A 110 6.01 20.02 34.60
CA LYS A 110 6.14 18.56 34.50
C LYS A 110 4.81 17.90 34.12
N ASP A 111 3.73 18.28 34.78
CA ASP A 111 2.39 17.74 34.49
C ASP A 111 1.97 18.06 33.05
N LEU A 112 2.33 19.25 32.55
CA LEU A 112 2.09 19.64 31.15
C LEU A 112 2.88 18.76 30.17
N TYR A 113 4.16 18.51 30.43
CA TYR A 113 4.97 17.61 29.58
C TYR A 113 4.47 16.17 29.60
N GLU A 114 4.01 15.68 30.75
CA GLU A 114 3.45 14.33 30.84
C GLU A 114 2.12 14.23 30.06
N MET A 115 1.27 15.26 30.16
CA MET A 115 0.04 15.34 29.37
C MET A 115 0.33 15.40 27.86
N GLU A 116 1.33 16.20 27.45
CA GLU A 116 1.75 16.28 26.05
C GLU A 116 2.24 14.92 25.55
N LYS A 117 3.10 14.26 26.32
CA LYS A 117 3.62 12.92 26.00
C LYS A 117 2.50 11.91 25.85
N GLN A 118 1.52 11.89 26.77
CA GLN A 118 0.36 11.00 26.69
C GLN A 118 -0.48 11.26 25.44
N ARG A 119 -0.74 12.53 25.11
CA ARG A 119 -1.51 12.89 23.90
C ARG A 119 -0.79 12.51 22.61
N ARG A 120 0.52 12.75 22.53
CA ARG A 120 1.33 12.34 21.36
C ARG A 120 1.32 10.82 21.20
N ALA A 121 1.53 10.07 22.27
CA ALA A 121 1.50 8.61 22.25
C ALA A 121 0.12 8.07 21.82
N ALA A 122 -0.97 8.63 22.36
CA ALA A 122 -2.32 8.23 21.98
C ALA A 122 -2.60 8.48 20.48
N LEU A 123 -2.17 9.62 19.95
CA LEU A 123 -2.30 9.93 18.52
C LEU A 123 -1.44 8.99 17.65
N GLU A 124 -0.21 8.68 18.08
CA GLU A 124 0.64 7.72 17.38
C GLU A 124 0.01 6.33 17.31
N ASP A 125 -0.57 5.85 18.41
CA ASP A 125 -1.28 4.56 18.45
C ASP A 125 -2.52 4.57 17.56
N GLU A 126 -3.31 5.65 17.57
CA GLU A 126 -4.47 5.81 16.68
C GLU A 126 -4.06 5.76 15.20
N LEU A 127 -3.03 6.52 14.81
CA LEU A 127 -2.51 6.53 13.45
C LEU A 127 -1.92 5.18 13.04
N LYS A 128 -1.27 4.48 13.97
CA LYS A 128 -0.73 3.13 13.74
C LYS A 128 -1.84 2.11 13.49
N GLU A 129 -2.92 2.15 14.27
CA GLU A 129 -4.06 1.25 14.06
C GLU A 129 -4.80 1.58 12.76
N ALA A 130 -4.95 2.86 12.42
CA ALA A 130 -5.53 3.28 11.13
C ALA A 130 -4.71 2.74 9.94
N ARG A 131 -3.37 2.82 9.99
CA ARG A 131 -2.49 2.25 8.95
C ARG A 131 -2.62 0.73 8.87
N LYS A 132 -2.66 0.04 10.00
CA LYS A 132 -2.81 -1.41 10.06
C LYS A 132 -4.16 -1.86 9.48
N ARG A 133 -5.24 -1.12 9.75
CA ARG A 133 -6.56 -1.37 9.18
C ARG A 133 -6.54 -1.23 7.66
N LEU A 134 -5.93 -0.17 7.14
CA LEU A 134 -5.78 0.02 5.69
C LEU A 134 -4.98 -1.13 5.05
N GLU A 135 -3.92 -1.61 5.70
CA GLU A 135 -3.15 -2.76 5.21
C GLU A 135 -4.00 -4.05 5.17
N GLN A 136 -4.90 -4.25 6.13
CA GLN A 136 -5.84 -5.39 6.13
C GLN A 136 -6.88 -5.28 5.01
N ASP A 137 -7.47 -4.10 4.84
CA ASP A 137 -8.48 -3.86 3.79
C ASP A 137 -7.86 -4.06 2.40
N MET A 138 -6.62 -3.61 2.21
CA MET A 138 -5.85 -3.83 0.98
C MET A 138 -5.58 -5.31 0.70
N GLU A 139 -5.18 -6.08 1.72
CA GLU A 139 -4.91 -7.52 1.57
C GLU A 139 -6.17 -8.28 1.14
N LEU A 140 -7.32 -7.98 1.77
CA LEU A 140 -8.60 -8.56 1.38
C LEU A 140 -8.97 -8.21 -0.07
N ALA A 141 -8.85 -6.94 -0.45
CA ALA A 141 -9.12 -6.50 -1.81
C ALA A 141 -8.18 -7.18 -2.84
N TYR A 142 -6.92 -7.41 -2.49
CA TYR A 142 -5.97 -8.10 -3.35
C TYR A 142 -6.33 -9.58 -3.53
N GLN A 143 -6.73 -10.27 -2.46
CA GLN A 143 -7.20 -11.65 -2.53
C GLN A 143 -8.45 -11.79 -3.41
N ASP A 144 -9.42 -10.89 -3.24
CA ASP A 144 -10.62 -10.86 -4.07
C ASP A 144 -10.30 -10.62 -5.55
N TYR A 145 -9.37 -9.71 -5.84
CA TYR A 145 -8.90 -9.46 -7.20
C TYR A 145 -8.25 -10.71 -7.82
N GLN A 146 -7.35 -11.38 -7.09
CA GLN A 146 -6.71 -12.62 -7.55
C GLN A 146 -7.74 -13.74 -7.80
N ALA A 147 -8.72 -13.88 -6.92
CA ALA A 147 -9.79 -14.86 -7.07
C ALA A 147 -10.68 -14.57 -8.30
N GLN A 148 -10.98 -13.29 -8.57
CA GLN A 148 -11.73 -12.88 -9.75
C GLN A 148 -10.96 -13.20 -11.04
N MET A 149 -9.68 -12.85 -11.11
CA MET A 149 -8.81 -13.18 -12.24
C MET A 149 -8.78 -14.69 -12.53
N LEU A 150 -8.66 -15.52 -11.49
CA LEU A 150 -8.65 -16.97 -11.65
C LEU A 150 -10.02 -17.51 -12.12
N ARG A 151 -11.13 -16.97 -11.60
CA ARG A 151 -12.48 -17.36 -12.03
C ARG A 151 -12.71 -17.04 -13.50
N GLU A 152 -12.28 -15.86 -13.96
CA GLU A 152 -12.39 -15.48 -15.37
C GLU A 152 -11.56 -16.39 -16.29
N ASP A 153 -10.33 -16.73 -15.89
CA ASP A 153 -9.47 -17.64 -16.67
C ASP A 153 -10.07 -19.06 -16.73
N LEU A 154 -10.57 -19.59 -15.61
CA LEU A 154 -11.27 -20.88 -15.58
C LEU A 154 -12.53 -20.89 -16.46
N GLN A 155 -13.33 -19.83 -16.43
CA GLN A 155 -14.51 -19.69 -17.28
C GLN A 155 -14.13 -19.65 -18.76
N ARG A 156 -13.07 -18.93 -19.13
CA ARG A 156 -12.57 -18.90 -20.52
C ARG A 156 -12.15 -20.28 -21.00
N ARG A 157 -11.38 -21.02 -20.18
CA ARG A 157 -10.94 -22.38 -20.52
C ARG A 157 -12.11 -23.37 -20.61
N GLN A 158 -13.11 -23.25 -19.73
CA GLN A 158 -14.32 -24.08 -19.79
C GLN A 158 -15.11 -23.84 -21.07
N GLN A 159 -15.29 -22.58 -21.48
CA GLN A 159 -15.96 -22.25 -22.74
C GLN A 159 -15.21 -22.77 -23.96
N GLU A 160 -13.87 -22.76 -23.94
CA GLU A 160 -13.05 -23.32 -25.00
C GLU A 160 -13.19 -24.85 -25.09
N LEU A 161 -13.15 -25.53 -23.94
CA LEU A 161 -13.38 -26.98 -23.86
C LEU A 161 -14.79 -27.36 -24.35
N GLU A 162 -15.83 -26.63 -23.92
CA GLU A 162 -17.21 -26.87 -24.33
C GLU A 162 -17.38 -26.72 -25.85
N ARG A 163 -16.73 -25.72 -26.46
CA ARG A 163 -16.71 -25.56 -27.94
C ARG A 163 -16.05 -26.73 -28.65
N LEU A 164 -14.91 -27.21 -28.13
CA LEU A 164 -14.19 -28.35 -28.71
C LEU A 164 -15.00 -29.66 -28.56
N GLU A 165 -15.65 -29.86 -27.41
CA GLU A 165 -16.53 -31.01 -27.16
C GLU A 165 -17.77 -30.98 -28.04
N ALA A 166 -18.39 -29.81 -28.23
CA ALA A 166 -19.52 -29.64 -29.15
C ALA A 166 -19.12 -29.99 -30.59
N ALA A 167 -17.97 -29.49 -31.07
CA ALA A 167 -17.43 -29.84 -32.39
C ALA A 167 -17.12 -31.34 -32.52
N ARG A 168 -16.58 -31.97 -31.48
CA ARG A 168 -16.33 -33.42 -31.44
C ARG A 168 -17.64 -34.22 -31.48
N ARG A 169 -18.67 -33.77 -30.73
CA ARG A 169 -19.98 -34.41 -30.67
C ARG A 169 -20.70 -34.31 -32.03
N GLU A 170 -20.62 -33.16 -32.68
CA GLU A 170 -21.16 -32.96 -34.03
C GLU A 170 -20.47 -33.88 -35.06
N ARG A 171 -19.14 -34.00 -35.02
CA ARG A 171 -18.41 -34.97 -35.85
C ARG A 171 -18.83 -36.42 -35.61
N MET A 172 -19.10 -36.80 -34.35
CA MET A 172 -19.54 -38.14 -34.01
C MET A 172 -21.00 -38.40 -34.42
N ALA A 173 -21.86 -37.37 -34.34
CA ALA A 173 -23.25 -37.43 -34.79
C ALA A 173 -23.40 -37.45 -36.32
N MET A 174 -22.48 -36.82 -37.05
CA MET A 174 -22.40 -36.91 -38.52
C MET A 174 -21.73 -38.19 -39.04
N ARG A 175 -21.32 -39.11 -38.15
CA ARG A 175 -20.81 -40.43 -38.56
C ARG A 175 -21.99 -41.33 -38.91
N PRO A 176 -22.12 -41.83 -40.16
CA PRO A 176 -23.22 -42.72 -40.52
C PRO A 176 -23.20 -43.99 -39.65
N PRO A 177 -24.34 -44.63 -39.39
CA PRO A 177 -24.38 -45.87 -38.62
C PRO A 177 -23.47 -46.89 -39.29
N ALA A 178 -22.50 -47.41 -38.53
CA ALA A 178 -21.64 -48.46 -39.01
C ALA A 178 -22.52 -49.67 -39.37
N ILE A 179 -22.54 -50.01 -40.65
CA ILE A 179 -23.10 -51.27 -41.15
C ILE A 179 -22.33 -52.38 -40.42
N PRO A 180 -22.99 -53.28 -39.65
CA PRO A 180 -22.29 -54.37 -38.99
C PRO A 180 -21.59 -55.22 -40.06
N PRO A 181 -20.33 -55.64 -39.87
CA PRO A 181 -19.69 -56.52 -40.83
C PRO A 181 -20.50 -57.81 -40.92
N GLN A 182 -21.00 -58.06 -42.12
CA GLN A 182 -21.66 -59.30 -42.49
C GLN A 182 -20.69 -60.45 -42.19
N MET A 183 -21.02 -61.28 -41.20
CA MET A 183 -20.36 -62.57 -40.96
C MET A 183 -20.56 -63.43 -42.20
N GLY A 184 -19.57 -63.42 -43.10
CA GLY A 184 -19.48 -64.33 -44.23
C GLY A 184 -18.61 -65.53 -43.87
N GLY A 185 -19.25 -66.69 -43.72
CA GLY A 185 -18.75 -68.01 -44.17
C GLY A 185 -17.51 -68.65 -43.48
N PRO A 186 -17.45 -69.99 -43.39
CA PRO A 186 -16.44 -70.73 -42.64
C PRO A 186 -15.07 -70.82 -43.36
N PRO A 187 -13.97 -71.09 -42.64
CA PRO A 187 -12.63 -71.16 -43.23
C PRO A 187 -12.42 -72.49 -43.97
N GLY A 188 -12.03 -72.42 -45.24
CA GLY A 188 -11.55 -73.56 -46.01
C GLY A 188 -10.05 -73.84 -45.73
N PRO A 189 -9.60 -75.10 -45.66
CA PRO A 189 -8.24 -75.43 -45.26
C PRO A 189 -7.26 -75.59 -46.43
N GLY A 190 -6.09 -74.95 -46.28
CA GLY A 190 -4.78 -75.37 -46.83
C GLY A 190 -4.40 -74.87 -48.24
N PRO A 191 -3.14 -75.12 -48.70
CA PRO A 191 -2.01 -75.72 -47.98
C PRO A 191 -0.68 -74.93 -48.10
N PHE A 192 0.29 -75.41 -47.34
CA PHE A 192 1.69 -75.02 -47.25
C PHE A 192 2.45 -74.98 -48.60
N GLY A 193 3.42 -74.07 -48.68
CA GLY A 193 4.53 -74.03 -49.65
C GLY A 193 4.99 -72.58 -49.82
N ASP A 194 6.25 -72.19 -49.82
CA ASP A 194 7.53 -72.87 -49.77
C ASP A 194 8.54 -71.81 -49.31
N ILE A 195 9.65 -72.26 -48.72
CA ILE A 195 10.71 -71.45 -48.14
C ILE A 195 11.70 -71.06 -49.26
N GLY A 196 12.05 -69.79 -49.36
CA GLY A 196 13.22 -69.36 -50.14
C GLY A 196 13.59 -67.88 -49.93
N PRO A 197 14.88 -67.50 -49.85
CA PRO A 197 15.35 -66.37 -49.04
C PRO A 197 15.85 -65.17 -49.87
N PHE A 198 16.28 -64.10 -49.18
CA PHE A 198 16.80 -62.79 -49.65
C PHE A 198 15.71 -61.74 -49.97
N GLY A 199 15.78 -60.50 -49.46
CA GLY A 199 16.76 -59.83 -48.64
C GLY A 199 16.33 -58.37 -48.41
N GLY A 200 16.68 -57.80 -47.26
CA GLY A 200 16.58 -56.36 -46.97
C GLY A 200 16.06 -56.03 -45.55
N PRO A 201 16.90 -55.46 -44.66
CA PRO A 201 16.47 -54.85 -43.40
C PRO A 201 16.59 -53.30 -43.45
N PRO A 202 16.21 -52.54 -42.40
CA PRO A 202 15.24 -52.81 -41.34
C PRO A 202 14.23 -51.65 -41.17
N MET A 203 13.07 -51.92 -40.56
CA MET A 203 12.32 -50.89 -39.84
C MET A 203 12.19 -51.34 -38.40
N GLY A 204 13.01 -50.74 -37.54
CA GLY A 204 13.04 -50.97 -36.11
C GLY A 204 11.75 -50.49 -35.46
N GLY A 205 11.03 -51.42 -34.85
CA GLY A 205 9.93 -51.17 -33.94
C GLY A 205 10.20 -51.88 -32.62
N GLY A 206 9.95 -51.19 -31.51
CA GLY A 206 9.80 -51.81 -30.20
C GLY A 206 10.96 -51.60 -29.22
N GLY A 207 11.27 -50.33 -28.91
CA GLY A 207 11.95 -50.02 -27.65
C GLY A 207 10.97 -50.23 -26.49
N GLY A 208 11.40 -51.01 -25.49
CA GLY A 208 10.61 -51.40 -24.31
C GLY A 208 10.25 -50.23 -23.37
N PRO A 209 9.55 -50.53 -22.27
CA PRO A 209 9.10 -49.51 -21.32
C PRO A 209 10.31 -48.91 -20.58
N PRO A 210 10.38 -47.58 -20.36
CA PRO A 210 11.39 -47.04 -19.48
C PRO A 210 11.02 -47.32 -18.02
N ASN A 211 11.93 -48.07 -17.39
CA ASN A 211 12.13 -48.20 -15.97
C ASN A 211 12.24 -46.80 -15.34
N PHE A 212 11.29 -46.41 -14.48
CA PHE A 212 11.40 -45.17 -13.73
C PHE A 212 12.34 -45.40 -12.54
N GLN A 213 13.54 -44.87 -12.71
CA GLN A 213 14.59 -44.77 -11.72
C GLN A 213 14.12 -43.95 -10.51
N GLN A 214 14.44 -44.48 -9.34
CA GLN A 214 14.35 -43.84 -8.04
C GLN A 214 15.04 -42.47 -8.02
N MET A 215 14.41 -41.50 -7.36
CA MET A 215 15.06 -40.30 -6.82
C MET A 215 14.81 -40.23 -5.30
N PRO A 216 15.77 -39.70 -4.52
CA PRO A 216 15.83 -39.83 -3.07
C PRO A 216 14.90 -38.85 -2.33
N PRO A 217 14.59 -39.08 -1.04
CA PRO A 217 13.69 -38.23 -0.27
C PRO A 217 14.40 -36.95 0.20
N GLY A 218 13.78 -35.79 -0.03
CA GLY A 218 14.13 -34.52 0.60
C GLY A 218 13.38 -34.32 1.93
N PRO A 219 13.93 -33.55 2.89
CA PRO A 219 13.57 -33.64 4.30
C PRO A 219 12.22 -32.96 4.59
N GLY A 220 11.30 -33.74 5.14
CA GLY A 220 10.11 -33.22 5.80
C GLY A 220 10.48 -32.55 7.13
N ASN A 221 9.87 -31.40 7.41
CA ASN A 221 9.87 -30.82 8.74
C ASN A 221 8.47 -30.96 9.36
N PRO A 222 8.36 -31.25 10.67
CA PRO A 222 7.20 -31.90 11.25
C PRO A 222 6.36 -30.91 12.08
N PHE A 223 5.09 -30.70 11.76
CA PHE A 223 4.10 -30.22 12.73
C PHE A 223 2.69 -30.51 12.23
N SER A 224 2.22 -31.72 12.51
CA SER A 224 0.80 -32.09 12.42
C SER A 224 0.42 -32.88 13.67
N GLY A 225 0.05 -32.17 14.74
CA GLY A 225 -0.87 -32.67 15.76
C GLY A 225 -2.22 -32.00 15.48
N GLY A 226 -3.33 -32.70 15.30
CA GLY A 226 -3.86 -33.71 16.21
C GLY A 226 -4.98 -33.06 17.01
N GLY A 227 -6.17 -32.97 16.42
CA GLY A 227 -7.40 -32.47 17.07
C GLY A 227 -8.59 -33.38 16.70
N PRO A 228 -9.47 -33.73 17.65
CA PRO A 228 -10.47 -34.80 17.50
C PRO A 228 -11.73 -34.35 16.73
N PRO A 229 -12.54 -35.29 16.20
CA PRO A 229 -13.65 -34.97 15.32
C PRO A 229 -14.89 -34.51 16.10
N MET A 230 -15.51 -33.43 15.65
CA MET A 230 -16.83 -32.99 16.12
C MET A 230 -17.95 -33.64 15.30
N ASN A 231 -18.97 -34.05 16.05
CA ASN A 231 -20.13 -34.86 15.72
C ASN A 231 -21.09 -34.15 14.74
N MET A 232 -21.40 -34.81 13.62
CA MET A 232 -22.36 -34.37 12.62
C MET A 232 -23.74 -34.97 12.94
N ASN A 233 -24.55 -34.25 13.72
CA ASN A 233 -25.97 -34.54 13.82
C ASN A 233 -26.74 -33.27 14.24
N GLN A 234 -27.37 -32.60 13.27
CA GLN A 234 -28.68 -32.00 13.46
C GLN A 234 -29.26 -31.52 12.13
N SER A 235 -30.32 -32.22 11.75
CA SER A 235 -31.33 -31.90 10.75
C SER A 235 -32.11 -30.63 11.09
N MET A 236 -32.24 -29.70 10.13
CA MET A 236 -33.35 -28.74 10.06
C MET A 236 -33.81 -28.52 8.60
N PRO A 237 -35.12 -28.30 8.37
CA PRO A 237 -35.77 -28.43 7.06
C PRO A 237 -35.76 -27.12 6.23
N PRO A 238 -36.07 -27.17 4.92
CA PRO A 238 -36.06 -25.99 4.05
C PRO A 238 -37.40 -25.22 4.11
N PRO A 239 -37.41 -23.90 3.85
CA PRO A 239 -38.65 -23.18 3.60
C PRO A 239 -39.10 -23.31 2.14
N GLN A 240 -40.36 -23.69 1.96
CA GLN A 240 -41.11 -23.61 0.70
C GLN A 240 -41.48 -22.16 0.39
N HIS A 241 -41.31 -21.71 -0.86
CA HIS A 241 -42.10 -20.61 -1.43
C HIS A 241 -42.30 -20.80 -2.96
N GLN A 242 -43.49 -21.29 -3.29
CA GLN A 242 -44.49 -20.79 -4.25
C GLN A 242 -44.08 -20.28 -5.67
N ASN A 243 -44.62 -20.96 -6.70
CA ASN A 243 -44.72 -20.56 -8.12
C ASN A 243 -45.41 -19.17 -8.30
N GLY A 244 -44.94 -18.21 -9.12
CA GLY A 244 -44.92 -18.09 -10.60
C GLY A 244 -45.41 -16.66 -11.00
N PRO A 245 -45.55 -16.19 -12.27
CA PRO A 245 -44.95 -16.53 -13.57
C PRO A 245 -44.19 -15.34 -14.27
N GLY A 246 -43.54 -15.56 -15.43
CA GLY A 246 -42.77 -14.57 -16.23
C GLY A 246 -43.61 -13.49 -16.97
N PRO A 247 -43.03 -12.62 -17.86
CA PRO A 247 -42.30 -13.07 -19.07
C PRO A 247 -41.11 -12.20 -19.60
N GLY A 248 -40.21 -12.86 -20.34
CA GLY A 248 -39.49 -12.48 -21.59
C GLY A 248 -38.96 -11.07 -21.91
N GLY A 249 -37.64 -11.00 -22.22
CA GLY A 249 -37.01 -9.96 -23.05
C GLY A 249 -35.47 -10.06 -23.09
N PRO A 250 -34.78 -10.06 -24.25
CA PRO A 250 -33.38 -10.49 -24.37
C PRO A 250 -32.36 -9.38 -24.07
N ARG A 251 -31.26 -9.73 -23.39
CA ARG A 251 -30.10 -8.85 -23.18
C ARG A 251 -29.07 -9.02 -24.30
N PRO A 252 -28.54 -7.93 -24.89
CA PRO A 252 -27.39 -8.00 -25.78
C PRO A 252 -26.10 -8.08 -24.96
N GLY A 253 -25.14 -8.90 -25.43
CA GLY A 253 -23.79 -8.92 -24.89
C GLY A 253 -23.02 -7.64 -25.23
N PRO A 254 -21.88 -7.42 -24.57
CA PRO A 254 -20.66 -7.33 -25.36
C PRO A 254 -19.49 -8.06 -24.71
N GLY A 255 -18.78 -8.82 -25.54
CA GLY A 255 -17.42 -9.24 -25.24
C GLY A 255 -16.46 -8.08 -25.44
N GLY A 256 -15.43 -8.04 -24.59
CA GLY A 256 -14.17 -7.36 -24.88
C GLY A 256 -14.04 -5.92 -24.38
N GLN A 257 -14.05 -5.70 -23.06
CA GLN A 257 -13.50 -4.46 -22.47
C GLN A 257 -13.14 -4.53 -20.96
N ASN A 258 -12.86 -5.70 -20.38
CA ASN A 258 -12.99 -5.82 -18.92
C ASN A 258 -11.72 -5.57 -18.07
N MET A 259 -10.52 -5.47 -18.65
CA MET A 259 -9.33 -5.17 -17.81
C MET A 259 -9.25 -3.68 -17.39
N LEU A 260 -9.61 -2.76 -18.29
CA LEU A 260 -9.70 -1.34 -17.92
C LEU A 260 -10.85 -1.08 -16.94
N GLU A 261 -11.97 -1.81 -17.07
CA GLU A 261 -13.09 -1.74 -16.13
C GLU A 261 -12.76 -2.27 -14.73
N GLY A 262 -11.91 -3.29 -14.61
CA GLY A 262 -11.46 -3.79 -13.29
C GLY A 262 -10.65 -2.75 -12.52
N VAL A 263 -9.69 -2.09 -13.19
CA VAL A 263 -8.91 -0.98 -12.62
C VAL A 263 -9.79 0.25 -12.40
N GLN A 264 -10.72 0.54 -13.31
CA GLN A 264 -11.68 1.65 -13.15
C GLN A 264 -12.70 1.40 -12.04
N ARG A 265 -13.10 0.14 -11.77
CA ARG A 265 -13.92 -0.21 -10.60
C ARG A 265 -13.14 -0.02 -9.30
N LEU A 266 -11.88 -0.46 -9.23
CA LEU A 266 -11.02 -0.15 -8.08
C LEU A 266 -10.89 1.37 -7.89
N LEU A 267 -10.62 2.11 -8.97
CA LEU A 267 -10.53 3.57 -8.94
C LEU A 267 -11.87 4.25 -8.58
N GLN A 268 -13.01 3.68 -8.96
CA GLN A 268 -14.33 4.18 -8.57
C GLN A 268 -14.61 3.95 -7.08
N ILE A 269 -14.20 2.81 -6.52
CA ILE A 269 -14.30 2.52 -5.08
C ILE A 269 -13.45 3.53 -4.28
N PHE A 270 -12.22 3.82 -4.73
CA PHE A 270 -11.37 4.84 -4.11
C PHE A 270 -11.87 6.28 -4.34
N LYS A 271 -12.45 6.59 -5.51
CA LYS A 271 -13.03 7.92 -5.80
C LYS A 271 -14.35 8.18 -5.06
N SER A 272 -15.13 7.14 -4.77
CA SER A 272 -16.36 7.28 -3.97
C SER A 272 -16.10 7.53 -2.49
N ASP A 273 -14.88 7.28 -2.02
CA ASP A 273 -14.45 7.55 -0.63
C ASP A 273 -13.69 8.90 -0.51
N SER A 274 -13.30 9.51 -1.63
CA SER A 274 -12.71 10.86 -1.68
C SER A 274 -13.78 11.90 -2.06
N GLY A 275 -14.62 12.29 -1.09
CA GLY A 275 -15.70 13.25 -1.32
C GLY A 275 -16.19 14.04 -0.10
N GLY A 276 -15.40 15.03 0.35
CA GLY A 276 -15.91 16.26 0.99
C GLY A 276 -16.25 16.21 2.49
N PRO A 277 -16.18 17.36 3.20
CA PRO A 277 -16.14 17.40 4.65
C PRO A 277 -17.51 17.11 5.26
N GLY A 278 -17.60 16.04 6.04
CA GLY A 278 -18.74 15.80 6.94
C GLY A 278 -18.79 16.86 8.05
N PRO A 279 -19.99 17.26 8.51
CA PRO A 279 -20.15 18.34 9.48
C PRO A 279 -19.59 17.91 10.84
N GLY A 280 -18.68 18.72 11.38
CA GLY A 280 -18.08 18.49 12.69
C GLY A 280 -19.09 18.53 13.84
N PRO A 281 -18.79 17.89 14.98
CA PRO A 281 -19.71 17.81 16.10
C PRO A 281 -19.77 19.14 16.87
N ASN A 282 -21.00 19.63 17.08
CA ASN A 282 -21.44 20.58 18.11
C ASN A 282 -20.51 21.76 18.43
N HIS A 283 -20.68 22.85 17.67
CA HIS A 283 -20.29 24.19 18.08
C HIS A 283 -21.23 24.70 19.19
N MET A 284 -20.78 24.69 20.44
CA MET A 284 -21.43 25.38 21.54
C MET A 284 -21.27 26.90 21.33
N GLN A 285 -22.36 27.53 20.92
CA GLN A 285 -22.43 28.92 20.51
C GLN A 285 -22.31 29.85 21.73
N MET A 286 -21.17 30.53 21.85
CA MET A 286 -21.00 31.67 22.76
C MET A 286 -21.64 32.93 22.11
N PRO A 287 -22.39 33.77 22.85
CA PRO A 287 -23.02 34.95 22.29
C PRO A 287 -22.00 36.07 21.96
N PRO A 288 -22.22 36.85 20.89
CA PRO A 288 -21.30 37.92 20.50
C PRO A 288 -21.38 39.11 21.45
N ASN A 289 -20.21 39.53 21.93
CA ASN A 289 -20.02 40.70 22.76
C ASN A 289 -20.28 41.98 21.95
N GLN A 290 -21.34 42.70 22.26
CA GLN A 290 -21.65 44.02 21.71
C GLN A 290 -20.59 45.04 22.16
N PRO A 291 -20.07 45.91 21.27
CA PRO A 291 -19.36 47.10 21.71
C PRO A 291 -20.38 48.12 22.23
N ARG A 292 -20.36 48.36 23.54
CA ARG A 292 -21.10 49.45 24.18
C ARG A 292 -20.63 50.80 23.62
N GLY A 293 -21.56 51.54 23.06
CA GLY A 293 -21.40 52.97 22.79
C GLY A 293 -21.30 53.77 24.09
N MET A 294 -20.43 54.77 24.08
CA MET A 294 -20.42 55.89 25.02
C MET A 294 -20.70 57.20 24.25
N PRO A 295 -21.38 58.18 24.88
CA PRO A 295 -21.95 59.35 24.21
C PRO A 295 -20.91 60.47 23.91
N PRO A 296 -21.24 61.42 23.01
CA PRO A 296 -20.33 62.48 22.60
C PRO A 296 -20.38 63.69 23.54
N GLY A 297 -19.20 64.27 23.80
CA GLY A 297 -19.02 65.57 24.45
C GLY A 297 -18.13 66.49 23.59
N PRO A 298 -18.27 67.81 23.70
CA PRO A 298 -18.21 68.73 22.56
C PRO A 298 -16.78 69.18 22.21
N GLY A 299 -16.56 69.40 20.91
CA GLY A 299 -15.28 69.81 20.37
C GLY A 299 -14.88 71.25 20.68
N MET A 300 -13.65 71.57 20.29
CA MET A 300 -13.24 72.88 19.78
C MET A 300 -11.88 72.73 19.04
N PHE A 301 -11.88 73.12 17.76
CA PHE A 301 -10.83 73.80 16.98
C PHE A 301 -9.35 73.37 17.17
N GLY A 302 -8.55 73.05 16.15
CA GLY A 302 -8.54 73.48 14.75
C GLY A 302 -7.10 73.86 14.38
N GLY A 303 -6.62 73.47 13.20
CA GLY A 303 -5.38 74.00 12.61
C GLY A 303 -4.44 72.95 12.05
N GLY A 304 -4.53 72.69 10.75
CA GLY A 304 -3.54 71.93 9.99
C GLY A 304 -2.31 72.78 9.58
N PRO A 305 -1.71 72.54 8.41
CA PRO A 305 -0.41 71.89 8.30
C PRO A 305 0.69 72.79 7.71
N GLY A 306 1.96 72.47 7.97
CA GLY A 306 3.11 73.13 7.35
C GLY A 306 4.39 72.27 7.41
N PRO A 307 5.35 72.46 6.47
CA PRO A 307 6.09 71.35 5.89
C PRO A 307 7.56 71.20 6.35
N ASN A 308 8.08 70.01 6.02
CA ASN A 308 9.42 69.47 6.23
C ASN A 308 10.46 70.11 5.27
N PRO A 309 11.73 70.36 5.70
CA PRO A 309 12.77 70.77 4.76
C PRO A 309 14.06 69.93 4.82
N TYR A 310 14.00 68.60 4.99
CA TYR A 310 15.15 67.74 4.64
C TYR A 310 14.70 66.41 4.02
N ASP A 311 14.55 66.45 2.71
CA ASP A 311 14.48 65.28 1.84
C ASP A 311 15.53 65.49 0.73
N GLN A 312 16.64 64.74 0.77
CA GLN A 312 17.23 64.14 -0.43
C GLN A 312 18.32 63.07 -0.12
N PRO A 313 18.39 61.96 -0.89
CA PRO A 313 19.31 60.81 -0.72
C PRO A 313 20.38 60.74 -1.86
N PRO A 314 21.00 59.59 -2.21
CA PRO A 314 21.87 58.67 -1.46
C PRO A 314 23.26 58.47 -2.13
N GLU A 315 24.30 58.04 -1.40
CA GLU A 315 25.52 57.49 -2.01
C GLU A 315 25.76 56.02 -1.64
N LYS A 316 25.84 55.22 -2.70
CA LYS A 316 26.25 53.81 -2.76
C LYS A 316 27.71 53.66 -2.32
N ARG A 317 28.05 52.63 -1.52
CA ARG A 317 29.35 51.94 -1.61
C ARG A 317 29.24 50.46 -1.19
N PHE A 318 29.25 49.60 -2.21
CA PHE A 318 29.73 48.22 -2.12
C PHE A 318 31.24 48.21 -1.85
N ARG A 319 31.71 47.38 -0.91
CA ARG A 319 33.03 46.70 -0.93
C ARG A 319 32.86 45.38 -0.16
N ARG A 320 32.91 44.27 -0.88
CA ARG A 320 33.99 43.25 -0.94
C ARG A 320 33.98 42.33 0.25
#